data_AF-A0A0W8G241-F1
#
_entry.id   AF-A0A0W8G241-F1
#
_cell.length_a   1.000
_cell.length_b   1.000
_cell.length_c   1.000
_cell.angle_alpha   90.00
_cell.angle_beta   90.00
_cell.angle_gamma   90.00
#
_symmetry.space_group_name_H-M   'P 1'
#
loop_
_entity.id
_entity.type
_entity.pdbx_description
1 polymer ?
#
loop_
_entity_poly.entity_id
_entity_poly.type
_entity_poly.pdbx_seq_one_letter_code
_entity_poly.pdbx_strand_id
1 'polypeptide(L)'
;MGQQQLLLIVLGVIIVGIAVVVGINVFTASASAANRDAVIADMTNLAAMSQQYYRKPTALGGGGNTFTGWTIPLQLQSNANGSYAATVAAQSVTLNGIGNEIGNDGSDSVRVTMVVGPNEITSTTITN
;
A
#
# COMPACT_ATOMS: atom_id res chain seq x y z
N MET A 1 37.38 31.08 -30.25
CA MET A 1 36.06 31.35 -29.62
C MET A 1 35.01 30.28 -29.93
N GLY A 2 34.85 29.80 -31.17
CA GLY A 2 33.87 28.74 -31.49
C GLY A 2 34.08 27.40 -30.76
N GLN A 3 35.33 26.97 -30.54
CA GLN A 3 35.61 25.70 -29.83
C GLN A 3 35.20 25.71 -28.35
N GLN A 4 35.39 26.84 -27.64
CA GLN A 4 34.99 26.97 -26.24
C GLN A 4 33.46 27.07 -26.08
N GLN A 5 32.79 27.77 -27.00
CA GLN A 5 31.32 27.85 -27.00
C GLN A 5 30.68 26.49 -27.29
N LEU A 6 31.24 25.72 -28.23
CA LEU A 6 30.78 24.35 -28.49
C LEU A 6 30.93 23.44 -27.27
N LEU A 7 32.03 23.56 -26.52
CA LEU A 7 32.27 22.75 -25.33
C LEU A 7 31.27 23.08 -24.21
N LEU A 8 30.96 24.36 -24.01
CA LEU A 8 29.95 24.80 -23.02
C LEU A 8 28.54 24.33 -23.36
N ILE A 9 28.16 24.31 -24.64
CA ILE A 9 26.87 23.77 -25.09
C ILE A 9 26.78 22.27 -24.80
N VAL A 10 27.84 21.51 -25.14
CA VAL A 10 27.88 20.07 -24.89
C VAL A 10 27.74 19.76 -23.39
N LEU A 11 28.45 20.51 -22.54
CA LEU A 11 28.37 20.36 -21.09
C LEU A 11 26.94 20.65 -20.57
N GLY A 12 26.29 21.69 -21.09
CA GLY A 12 24.91 22.03 -20.74
C GLY A 12 23.92 20.91 -21.10
N VAL A 13 24.04 20.32 -22.30
CA VAL A 13 23.16 19.23 -22.74
C VAL A 13 23.36 17.97 -21.90
N ILE A 14 24.59 17.65 -21.50
CA ILE A 14 24.88 16.51 -20.61
C ILE A 14 24.18 16.67 -19.26
N ILE A 15 24.25 17.87 -18.66
CA ILE A 15 23.61 18.14 -17.37
C ILE A 15 22.10 18.00 -17.47
N VAL A 16 21.48 18.59 -18.50
CA VAL A 16 20.03 18.47 -18.73
C VAL A 16 19.61 17.02 -18.97
N GLY A 17 20.39 16.25 -19.74
CA GLY A 17 20.11 14.84 -20.01
C GLY A 17 20.07 13.98 -18.74
N ILE A 18 21.04 14.16 -17.84
CA ILE A 18 21.06 13.44 -16.55
C ILE A 18 19.89 13.88 -15.66
N ALA A 19 19.60 15.18 -15.61
CA ALA A 19 18.52 15.73 -14.78
C ALA A 19 17.15 15.14 -15.17
N VAL A 20 16.88 14.95 -16.46
CA VAL A 20 15.61 14.34 -16.94
C VAL A 20 15.49 12.89 -16.48
N VAL A 21 16.54 12.07 -16.65
CA VAL A 21 16.51 10.66 -16.25
C VAL A 21 16.34 10.51 -14.73
N VAL A 22 17.07 11.31 -13.94
CA VAL A 22 16.93 11.31 -12.49
C VAL A 22 15.54 11.79 -12.07
N GLY A 23 15.01 12.83 -12.71
CA GLY A 23 13.67 13.34 -12.43
C GLY A 23 12.57 12.31 -12.67
N ILE A 24 12.66 11.54 -13.77
CA ILE A 24 11.72 10.45 -14.06
C ILE A 24 11.80 9.38 -12.97
N ASN A 25 13.01 8.94 -12.59
CA ASN A 25 13.19 7.90 -11.57
C ASN A 25 12.65 8.33 -10.20
N VAL A 26 12.81 9.61 -9.82
CA VAL A 26 12.27 10.14 -8.55
C VAL A 26 10.75 10.20 -8.61
N PHE A 27 10.17 10.60 -9.75
CA PHE A 27 8.72 10.66 -9.90
C PHE A 27 8.08 9.26 -9.81
N THR A 28 8.66 8.26 -10.47
CA THR A 28 8.16 6.88 -10.40
C THR A 28 8.31 6.29 -9.00
N ALA A 29 9.45 6.54 -8.33
CA ALA A 29 9.67 6.09 -6.95
C ALA A 29 8.75 6.79 -5.94
N SER A 30 8.39 8.06 -6.19
CA SER A 30 7.43 8.77 -5.35
C SER A 30 6.00 8.22 -5.53
N ALA A 31 5.63 7.82 -6.75
CA ALA A 31 4.32 7.24 -7.02
C ALA A 31 4.17 5.85 -6.38
N SER A 32 5.19 4.99 -6.48
CA SER A 32 5.20 3.68 -5.82
C SER A 32 5.16 3.79 -4.29
N ALA A 33 5.92 4.73 -3.72
CA ALA A 33 5.90 5.00 -2.28
C ALA A 33 4.54 5.51 -1.80
N ALA A 34 3.91 6.44 -2.54
CA ALA A 34 2.58 6.93 -2.21
C ALA A 34 1.52 5.83 -2.28
N ASN A 35 1.59 4.94 -3.28
CA ASN A 35 0.69 3.79 -3.38
C ASN A 35 0.88 2.83 -2.21
N ARG A 36 2.13 2.52 -1.85
CA ARG A 36 2.45 1.68 -0.69
C ARG A 36 1.84 2.22 0.59
N ASP A 37 2.01 3.50 0.86
CA ASP A 37 1.48 4.14 2.06
C ASP A 37 -0.05 4.17 2.06
N ALA A 38 -0.67 4.36 0.89
CA ALA A 38 -2.12 4.28 0.73
C ALA A 38 -2.66 2.87 1.02
N VAL A 39 -2.01 1.81 0.51
CA VAL A 39 -2.39 0.41 0.80
C VAL A 39 -2.30 0.11 2.29
N ILE A 40 -1.23 0.57 2.96
CA ILE A 40 -1.06 0.41 4.41
C ILE A 40 -2.16 1.16 5.18
N ALA A 41 -2.50 2.37 4.77
CA ALA A 41 -3.56 3.16 5.39
C ALA A 41 -4.94 2.47 5.25
N ASP A 42 -5.26 1.98 4.06
CA ASP A 42 -6.50 1.24 3.79
C ASP A 42 -6.59 -0.02 4.64
N MET A 43 -5.51 -0.80 4.70
CA MET A 43 -5.49 -2.00 5.55
C MET A 43 -5.57 -1.70 7.04
N THR A 44 -4.99 -0.59 7.50
CA THR A 44 -5.13 -0.14 8.90
C THR A 44 -6.58 0.24 9.20
N ASN A 45 -7.27 0.86 8.24
CA ASN A 45 -8.70 1.15 8.37
C ASN A 45 -9.53 -0.15 8.44
N LEU A 46 -9.28 -1.10 7.55
CA LEU A 46 -9.92 -2.42 7.57
C LEU A 46 -9.66 -3.17 8.89
N ALA A 47 -8.44 -3.09 9.43
CA ALA A 47 -8.10 -3.67 10.72
C ALA A 47 -8.96 -3.05 11.83
N ALA A 48 -9.06 -1.72 11.89
CA ALA A 48 -9.89 -1.03 12.87
C ALA A 48 -11.39 -1.39 12.73
N MET A 49 -11.90 -1.51 11.50
CA MET A 49 -13.27 -1.96 11.24
C MET A 49 -13.51 -3.39 11.73
N SER A 50 -12.55 -4.30 11.52
CA SER A 50 -12.66 -5.69 12.00
C SER A 50 -12.68 -5.76 13.53
N GLN A 51 -11.84 -4.97 14.20
CA GLN A 51 -11.81 -4.89 15.67
C GLN A 51 -13.08 -4.25 16.23
N GLN A 52 -13.62 -3.25 15.54
CA GLN A 52 -14.90 -2.64 15.90
C GLN A 52 -16.04 -3.67 15.80
N TYR A 53 -16.06 -4.49 14.75
CA TYR A 53 -17.01 -5.59 14.61
C TYR A 53 -16.88 -6.61 15.75
N TYR A 54 -15.66 -7.04 16.07
CA TYR A 54 -15.39 -7.98 17.17
C TYR A 54 -15.98 -7.49 18.50
N ARG A 55 -15.79 -6.21 18.84
CA ARG A 55 -16.24 -5.63 20.11
C ARG A 55 -17.74 -5.32 20.15
N LYS A 56 -18.38 -5.18 19.00
CA LYS A 56 -19.80 -4.86 18.92
C LYS A 56 -20.65 -6.09 19.27
N PRO A 57 -21.65 -5.98 20.17
CA PRO A 57 -22.53 -7.10 20.50
C PRO A 57 -23.29 -7.63 19.27
N THR A 58 -23.58 -8.93 19.24
CA THR A 58 -24.37 -9.57 18.17
C THR A 58 -25.76 -8.97 18.01
N ALA A 59 -26.39 -8.52 19.11
CA ALA A 59 -27.69 -7.84 19.10
C ALA A 59 -27.69 -6.53 18.28
N LEU A 60 -26.53 -5.92 18.03
CA LEU A 60 -26.37 -4.72 17.21
C LEU A 60 -25.74 -5.01 15.84
N GLY A 61 -25.68 -6.29 15.43
CA GLY A 61 -25.05 -6.72 14.18
C GLY A 61 -23.52 -6.72 14.23
N GLY A 62 -22.95 -6.94 15.42
CA GLY A 62 -21.51 -7.15 15.60
C GLY A 62 -21.13 -8.62 15.78
N GLY A 63 -19.86 -8.86 16.04
CA GLY A 63 -19.28 -10.18 16.20
C GLY A 63 -19.40 -10.78 17.61
N GLY A 64 -19.71 -9.99 18.64
CA GLY A 64 -19.87 -10.47 20.01
C GLY A 64 -18.67 -11.29 20.51
N ASN A 65 -17.47 -10.72 20.41
CA ASN A 65 -16.20 -11.34 20.75
C ASN A 65 -15.76 -12.46 19.80
N THR A 66 -16.23 -12.44 18.55
CA THR A 66 -15.64 -13.19 17.46
C THR A 66 -15.56 -12.34 16.19
N PHE A 67 -14.56 -12.60 15.35
CA PHE A 67 -14.53 -12.01 14.00
C PHE A 67 -15.42 -12.77 13.00
N THR A 68 -15.99 -13.91 13.40
CA THR A 68 -16.83 -14.73 12.52
C THR A 68 -17.96 -13.90 11.88
N GLY A 69 -18.05 -13.96 10.56
CA GLY A 69 -19.03 -13.18 9.78
C GLY A 69 -18.60 -11.77 9.41
N TRP A 70 -17.43 -11.31 9.86
CA TRP A 70 -16.85 -10.07 9.34
C TRP A 70 -16.46 -10.24 7.86
N THR A 71 -16.75 -9.24 7.04
CA THR A 71 -16.37 -9.20 5.63
C THR A 71 -15.90 -7.80 5.27
N ILE A 72 -14.93 -7.71 4.38
CA ILE A 72 -14.54 -6.42 3.78
C ILE A 72 -15.73 -5.90 2.96
N PRO A 73 -16.14 -4.62 3.14
CA PRO A 73 -17.16 -4.01 2.28
C PRO A 73 -16.75 -4.06 0.81
N LEU A 74 -17.68 -4.37 -0.10
CA LEU A 74 -17.40 -4.53 -1.54
C LEU A 74 -16.61 -3.37 -2.15
N GLN A 75 -16.89 -2.13 -1.72
CA GLN A 75 -16.21 -0.92 -2.20
C GLN A 75 -14.74 -0.81 -1.76
N LEU A 76 -14.35 -1.55 -0.72
CA LEU A 76 -12.98 -1.58 -0.18
C LEU A 76 -12.24 -2.88 -0.56
N GLN A 77 -12.89 -3.82 -1.26
CA GLN A 77 -12.20 -5.02 -1.76
C GLN A 77 -11.28 -4.70 -2.94
N SER A 78 -11.62 -3.68 -3.73
CA SER A 78 -10.76 -3.14 -4.77
C SER A 78 -10.99 -1.64 -4.89
N ASN A 79 -9.90 -0.88 -4.82
CA ASN A 79 -9.91 0.57 -5.01
C ASN A 79 -8.78 0.98 -5.96
N ALA A 80 -8.57 2.29 -6.14
CA ALA A 80 -7.50 2.80 -6.98
C ALA A 80 -6.08 2.48 -6.45
N ASN A 81 -5.96 2.15 -5.17
CA ASN A 81 -4.69 1.85 -4.52
C ASN A 81 -4.31 0.37 -4.68
N GLY A 82 -5.28 -0.54 -4.63
CA GLY A 82 -5.04 -1.98 -4.68
C GLY A 82 -6.28 -2.85 -4.51
N SER A 83 -6.03 -4.15 -4.32
CA SER A 83 -7.02 -5.19 -4.01
C SER A 83 -6.79 -5.75 -2.61
N TYR A 84 -7.87 -5.99 -1.86
CA TYR A 84 -7.83 -6.41 -0.47
C TYR A 84 -8.68 -7.67 -0.27
N ALA A 85 -8.09 -8.66 0.36
CA ALA A 85 -8.74 -9.90 0.76
C ALA A 85 -8.62 -10.10 2.27
N ALA A 86 -9.60 -10.78 2.87
CA ALA A 86 -9.58 -11.16 4.27
C ALA A 86 -9.82 -12.65 4.43
N THR A 87 -8.99 -13.29 5.24
CA THR A 87 -9.24 -14.63 5.77
C THR A 87 -9.62 -14.49 7.24
N VAL A 88 -10.86 -14.83 7.56
CA VAL A 88 -11.44 -14.62 8.89
C VAL A 88 -11.44 -15.92 9.68
N ALA A 89 -10.83 -15.89 10.86
CA ALA A 89 -10.94 -16.91 11.89
C ALA A 89 -11.70 -16.37 13.09
N ALA A 90 -12.06 -17.23 14.06
CA ALA A 90 -12.87 -16.80 15.20
C ALA A 90 -12.21 -15.69 16.05
N GLN A 91 -10.87 -15.69 16.14
CA GLN A 91 -10.08 -14.82 17.01
C GLN A 91 -8.99 -14.02 16.28
N SER A 92 -8.91 -14.16 14.96
CA SER A 92 -7.97 -13.39 14.14
C SER A 92 -8.51 -13.16 12.74
N VAL A 93 -8.07 -12.08 12.11
CA VAL A 93 -8.34 -11.79 10.70
C VAL A 93 -7.01 -11.56 10.00
N THR A 94 -6.71 -12.35 8.99
CA THR A 94 -5.57 -12.12 8.10
C THR A 94 -6.04 -11.29 6.92
N LEU A 95 -5.59 -10.04 6.86
CA LEU A 95 -5.82 -9.12 5.75
C LEU A 95 -4.63 -9.21 4.79
N ASN A 96 -4.92 -9.31 3.51
CA ASN A 96 -3.94 -9.31 2.43
C ASN A 96 -4.30 -8.19 1.45
N GLY A 97 -3.48 -7.15 1.39
CA GLY A 97 -3.55 -6.07 0.41
C GLY A 97 -2.49 -6.23 -0.66
N ILE A 98 -2.87 -6.05 -1.92
CA ILE A 98 -1.97 -6.04 -3.07
C ILE A 98 -2.14 -4.68 -3.74
N GLY A 99 -1.09 -3.87 -3.75
CA GLY A 99 -1.04 -2.58 -4.44
C GLY A 99 -1.11 -2.74 -5.96
N ASN A 100 -1.64 -1.74 -6.65
CA ASN A 100 -1.74 -1.76 -8.11
C ASN A 100 -0.48 -1.21 -8.81
N GLU A 101 0.38 -0.52 -8.07
CA GLU A 101 1.67 -0.03 -8.58
C GLU A 101 2.79 -1.06 -8.33
N ILE A 102 3.77 -1.08 -9.23
CA ILE A 102 5.00 -1.86 -9.04
C ILE A 102 5.76 -1.25 -7.86
N GLY A 103 6.17 -2.09 -6.91
CA GLY A 103 6.91 -1.70 -5.72
C GLY A 103 8.30 -1.15 -6.04
N ASN A 104 9.04 -0.75 -4.99
CA ASN A 104 10.37 -0.14 -5.13
C ASN A 104 11.45 -1.08 -5.72
N ASP A 105 11.13 -2.35 -5.97
CA ASP A 105 12.00 -3.31 -6.64
C ASP A 105 11.93 -3.24 -8.18
N GLY A 106 10.95 -2.52 -8.73
CA GLY A 106 10.74 -2.41 -10.17
C GLY A 106 10.23 -3.68 -10.85
N SER A 107 9.69 -4.65 -10.10
CA SER A 107 9.14 -5.90 -10.67
C SER A 107 7.87 -6.40 -10.00
N ASP A 108 7.77 -6.39 -8.67
CA ASP A 108 6.61 -6.96 -7.97
C ASP A 108 5.75 -5.86 -7.33
N SER A 109 4.43 -6.03 -7.40
CA SER A 109 3.48 -5.12 -6.74
C SER A 109 3.62 -5.22 -5.22
N VAL A 110 3.49 -4.09 -4.53
CA VAL A 110 3.55 -4.02 -3.06
C VAL A 110 2.50 -4.96 -2.46
N ARG A 111 2.93 -5.92 -1.64
CA ARG A 111 2.07 -6.82 -0.89
C ARG A 111 2.16 -6.54 0.59
N VAL A 112 1.02 -6.28 1.21
CA VAL A 112 0.92 -6.04 2.64
C VAL A 112 0.03 -7.11 3.25
N THR A 113 0.54 -7.83 4.24
CA THR A 113 -0.22 -8.83 5.00
C THR A 113 -0.29 -8.38 6.45
N MET A 114 -1.49 -8.22 6.99
CA MET A 114 -1.71 -7.88 8.40
C MET A 114 -2.51 -8.98 9.08
N VAL A 115 -2.08 -9.40 10.25
CA VAL A 115 -2.84 -10.29 11.14
C VAL A 115 -3.42 -9.45 12.26
N VAL A 116 -4.74 -9.32 12.27
CA VAL A 116 -5.49 -8.52 13.24
C VAL A 116 -6.04 -9.42 14.32
N GLY A 117 -5.67 -9.17 15.56
CA GLY A 117 -6.26 -9.77 16.76
C GLY A 117 -7.31 -8.86 17.40
N PRO A 118 -7.97 -9.31 18.49
CA PRO A 118 -9.07 -8.61 19.14
C PRO A 118 -8.77 -7.17 19.56
N ASN A 119 -7.53 -6.94 20.02
CA ASN A 119 -7.11 -5.68 20.65
C ASN A 119 -5.87 -5.08 19.99
N GLU A 120 -5.19 -5.81 19.11
CA GLU A 120 -3.93 -5.39 18.49
C GLU A 120 -3.78 -5.97 17.08
N ILE A 121 -2.90 -5.38 16.28
CA ILE A 121 -2.41 -5.99 15.05
C ILE A 121 -1.22 -6.86 15.44
N THR A 122 -1.39 -8.18 15.39
CA THR A 122 -0.41 -9.18 15.85
C THR A 122 0.80 -9.28 14.92
N SER A 123 0.62 -9.01 13.63
CA SER A 123 1.74 -8.99 12.67
C SER A 123 1.42 -8.11 11.48
N THR A 124 2.42 -7.39 10.98
CA THR A 124 2.37 -6.68 9.71
C THR A 124 3.61 -7.05 8.92
N THR A 125 3.42 -7.74 7.80
CA THR A 125 4.49 -8.09 6.86
C THR A 125 4.28 -7.33 5.57
N ILE A 126 5.30 -6.61 5.12
CA ILE A 126 5.27 -5.86 3.85
C ILE A 126 6.36 -6.46 2.97
N THR A 127 5.96 -7.03 1.85
CA THR A 127 6.85 -7.54 0.81
C THR A 127 6.66 -6.69 -0.44
N ASN A 128 7.74 -6.42 -1.16
CA ASN A 128 7.64 -6.12 -2.59
C ASN A 128 7.82 -7.48 -3.28
#